data_AF-T1AZN6-F1
#
_entry.id   AF-T1AZN6-F1
#
_cell.length_a   1.000
_cell.length_b   1.000
_cell.length_c   1.000
_cell.angle_alpha   90.00
_cell.angle_beta   90.00
_cell.angle_gamma   90.00
#
_symmetry.space_group_name_H-M   'P 1'
#
loop_
_entity.id
_entity.type
_entity.pdbx_description
1 polymer ?
#
loop_
_entity_poly.entity_id
_entity_poly.type
_entity_poly.pdbx_seq_one_letter_code
_entity_poly.pdbx_strand_id
1 'polypeptide(L)'
;AVTGVPGNNRTFYFGSVDGGVWKTGDAGRTWKPIFDHEPVGSIGALAVAPSDTNVIYVGTGEGDMRSDVAQGDGVYKSTNGGRTWTHLGLADTRQIARIIVDPHDPNIVFVAALGHPYGPNAERGVFRSLDGGRHWQKVLYLNDNTGAVDLAFKPGDSPDDAMRRCGRRAGRLERV
;
A
#
# COMPACT_ATOMS: atom_id res chain seq x y z
N ALA A 1 4.04 -10.36 0.64
CA ALA A 1 4.60 -9.03 0.99
C ALA A 1 5.52 -9.12 2.22
N VAL A 2 6.49 -8.21 2.40
CA VAL A 2 7.34 -8.14 3.62
C VAL A 2 7.72 -6.68 3.93
N THR A 3 7.81 -6.33 5.21
CA THR A 3 8.32 -5.01 5.64
C THR A 3 8.96 -5.08 7.03
N GLY A 4 9.96 -4.22 7.25
CA GLY A 4 10.61 -4.03 8.55
C GLY A 4 10.13 -2.77 9.25
N VAL A 5 10.62 -2.55 10.47
CA VAL A 5 10.34 -1.33 11.24
C VAL A 5 11.60 -0.46 11.31
N PRO A 6 11.58 0.78 10.80
CA PRO A 6 12.72 1.70 10.93
C PRO A 6 13.17 1.85 12.39
N GLY A 7 14.48 1.75 12.63
CA GLY A 7 15.06 1.83 13.97
C GLY A 7 14.86 0.61 14.86
N ASN A 8 14.21 -0.47 14.38
CA ASN A 8 13.97 -1.68 15.16
C ASN A 8 14.39 -2.93 14.38
N ASN A 9 15.55 -3.49 14.73
CA ASN A 9 16.13 -4.66 14.07
C ASN A 9 15.52 -6.01 14.49
N ARG A 10 14.46 -6.01 15.31
CA ARG A 10 13.79 -7.24 15.80
C ARG A 10 12.38 -7.41 15.28
N THR A 11 11.75 -6.33 14.81
CA THR A 11 10.34 -6.34 14.41
C THR A 11 10.22 -6.34 12.91
N PHE A 12 9.56 -7.36 12.39
CA PHE A 12 9.28 -7.54 10.98
C PHE A 12 7.86 -8.02 10.81
N TYR A 13 7.33 -7.77 9.63
CA TYR A 13 6.02 -8.27 9.23
C TYR A 13 6.14 -8.91 7.85
N PHE A 14 5.41 -9.99 7.63
CA PHE A 14 5.15 -10.49 6.29
C PHE A 14 3.66 -10.72 6.10
N GLY A 15 3.23 -10.60 4.86
CA GLY A 15 1.91 -11.03 4.41
C GLY A 15 2.08 -12.22 3.48
N SER A 16 1.30 -13.27 3.71
CA SER A 16 1.27 -14.44 2.84
C SER A 16 0.08 -14.39 1.88
N VAL A 17 0.16 -15.19 0.83
CA VAL A 17 -1.01 -15.56 0.04
C VAL A 17 -1.83 -16.53 0.89
N ASP A 18 -3.14 -16.30 1.01
CA ASP A 18 -4.07 -17.12 1.78
C ASP A 18 -3.69 -17.43 3.24
N GLY A 19 -2.98 -16.52 3.91
CA GLY A 19 -2.59 -16.74 5.31
C GLY A 19 -2.41 -15.48 6.15
N GLY A 20 -2.86 -14.33 5.65
CA GLY A 20 -2.92 -13.08 6.40
C GLY A 20 -1.56 -12.45 6.68
N VAL A 21 -1.53 -11.63 7.72
CA VAL A 21 -0.33 -10.89 8.15
C VAL A 21 0.23 -11.49 9.42
N TRP A 22 1.55 -11.65 9.41
CA TRP A 22 2.34 -12.21 10.51
C TRP A 22 3.34 -11.19 11.02
N LYS A 23 3.57 -11.22 12.33
CA LYS A 23 4.51 -10.34 13.02
C LYS A 23 5.51 -11.14 13.83
N THR A 24 6.77 -10.74 13.78
CA THR A 24 7.80 -11.16 14.74
C THR A 24 8.22 -9.96 15.59
N GLY A 25 8.65 -10.22 16.82
CA GLY A 25 9.31 -9.23 17.70
C GLY A 25 10.69 -9.70 18.19
N ASP A 26 11.17 -10.82 17.67
CA ASP A 26 12.37 -11.51 18.15
C ASP A 26 13.36 -11.85 17.03
N ALA A 27 13.35 -11.02 15.99
CA ALA A 27 14.17 -11.14 14.79
C ALA A 27 13.88 -12.41 13.98
N GLY A 28 12.61 -12.79 13.87
CA GLY A 28 12.15 -13.89 13.02
C GLY A 28 12.25 -15.27 13.66
N ARG A 29 12.54 -15.37 14.98
CA ARG A 29 12.55 -16.66 15.68
C ARG A 29 11.14 -17.21 15.88
N THR A 30 10.19 -16.34 16.21
CA THR A 30 8.78 -16.67 16.31
C THR A 30 7.92 -15.66 15.57
N TRP A 31 6.78 -16.14 15.07
CA TRP A 31 5.82 -15.37 14.30
C TRP A 31 4.42 -15.57 14.89
N LYS A 32 3.67 -14.47 14.99
CA LYS A 32 2.28 -14.48 15.46
C LYS A 32 1.39 -13.92 14.35
N PRO A 33 0.25 -14.56 14.06
CA PRO A 33 -0.71 -13.98 13.15
C PRO A 33 -1.36 -12.77 13.81
N ILE A 34 -1.63 -11.74 13.01
CA ILE A 34 -2.22 -10.47 13.48
C ILE A 34 -3.39 -10.01 12.60
N PHE A 35 -3.87 -10.85 11.67
CA PHE A 35 -4.90 -10.50 10.68
C PHE A 35 -6.04 -11.54 10.60
N ASP A 36 -6.06 -12.53 11.50
CA ASP A 36 -6.98 -13.69 11.43
C ASP A 36 -8.46 -13.35 11.64
N HIS A 37 -8.76 -12.14 12.09
CA HIS A 37 -10.13 -11.68 12.29
C HIS A 37 -10.72 -10.99 11.05
N GLU A 38 -9.91 -10.71 10.04
CA GLU A 38 -10.35 -10.07 8.81
C GLU A 38 -10.84 -11.12 7.80
N PRO A 39 -11.81 -10.81 6.93
CA PRO A 39 -12.47 -11.79 6.05
C PRO A 39 -11.61 -12.23 4.84
N VAL A 40 -10.35 -11.79 4.77
CA VAL A 40 -9.48 -11.92 3.61
C VAL A 40 -8.08 -12.35 4.05
N GLY A 41 -7.52 -13.35 3.36
CA GLY A 41 -6.23 -13.95 3.73
C GLY A 41 -5.08 -13.65 2.75
N SER A 42 -5.38 -13.24 1.53
CA SER A 42 -4.35 -13.00 0.51
C SER A 42 -3.77 -11.59 0.63
N ILE A 43 -2.45 -11.48 0.87
CA ILE A 43 -1.78 -10.19 1.12
C ILE A 43 -0.77 -9.87 0.02
N GLY A 44 -1.07 -8.86 -0.81
CA GLY A 44 -0.19 -8.38 -1.87
C GLY A 44 0.79 -7.31 -1.42
N ALA A 45 0.40 -6.45 -0.48
CA ALA A 45 1.22 -5.33 -0.04
C ALA A 45 1.19 -5.11 1.47
N LEU A 46 2.31 -4.63 2.01
CA LEU A 46 2.45 -4.35 3.44
C LEU A 46 3.43 -3.18 3.63
N ALA A 47 3.01 -2.15 4.37
CA ALA A 47 3.82 -0.97 4.62
C ALA A 47 3.65 -0.47 6.06
N VAL A 48 4.77 -0.30 6.77
CA VAL A 48 4.82 0.41 8.06
C VAL A 48 5.16 1.87 7.77
N ALA A 49 4.44 2.81 8.37
CA ALA A 49 4.74 4.23 8.19
C ALA A 49 6.07 4.59 8.90
N PRO A 50 7.03 5.25 8.22
CA PRO A 50 8.31 5.58 8.85
C PRO A 50 8.20 6.61 9.98
N SER A 51 7.24 7.53 9.90
CA SER A 51 6.99 8.60 10.88
C SER A 51 6.21 8.13 12.12
N ASP A 52 5.41 7.06 12.01
CA ASP A 52 4.75 6.39 13.13
C ASP A 52 4.64 4.89 12.88
N THR A 53 5.50 4.13 13.55
CA THR A 53 5.63 2.68 13.36
C THR A 53 4.45 1.87 13.91
N ASN A 54 3.49 2.51 14.60
CA ASN A 54 2.21 1.87 14.95
C ASN A 54 1.24 1.85 13.77
N VAL A 55 1.45 2.71 12.77
CA VAL A 55 0.63 2.77 11.58
C VAL A 55 1.12 1.76 10.55
N ILE A 56 0.23 0.84 10.19
CA ILE A 56 0.50 -0.22 9.22
C ILE A 56 -0.62 -0.21 8.19
N TYR A 57 -0.26 -0.23 6.91
CA TYR A 57 -1.20 -0.45 5.81
C TYR A 57 -0.98 -1.84 5.21
N VAL A 58 -2.09 -2.49 4.90
CA VAL A 58 -2.15 -3.80 4.25
C VAL A 58 -2.96 -3.66 2.98
N GLY A 59 -2.39 -4.08 1.85
CA GLY A 59 -3.12 -4.24 0.60
C GLY A 59 -3.40 -5.72 0.38
N THR A 60 -4.68 -6.05 0.19
CA THR A 60 -5.10 -7.43 0.00
C THR A 60 -5.09 -7.80 -1.48
N GLY A 61 -4.99 -9.10 -1.73
CA GLY A 61 -4.88 -9.70 -3.05
C GLY A 61 -3.47 -9.62 -3.63
N GLU A 62 -2.94 -10.79 -4.00
CA GLU A 62 -1.56 -10.90 -4.46
C GLU A 62 -1.31 -10.20 -5.80
N GLY A 63 -0.19 -9.48 -5.89
CA GLY A 63 0.25 -8.84 -7.14
C GLY A 63 0.91 -9.81 -8.13
N ASP A 64 1.27 -11.01 -7.68
CA ASP A 64 1.99 -12.00 -8.47
C ASP A 64 0.99 -12.89 -9.22
N MET A 65 0.71 -12.54 -10.47
CA MET A 65 -0.23 -13.27 -11.31
C MET A 65 0.28 -14.67 -11.66
N ARG A 66 -0.45 -15.69 -11.19
CA ARG A 66 -0.30 -17.10 -11.57
C ARG A 66 -1.65 -17.74 -11.92
N SER A 67 -1.64 -19.05 -12.17
CA SER A 67 -2.83 -19.81 -12.61
C SER A 67 -3.96 -19.81 -11.57
N ASP A 68 -3.64 -19.64 -10.30
CA ASP A 68 -4.54 -19.64 -9.15
C ASP A 68 -4.23 -18.43 -8.25
N VAL A 69 -5.04 -17.37 -8.36
CA VAL A 69 -4.88 -16.17 -7.53
C VAL A 69 -6.07 -15.94 -6.62
N ALA A 70 -5.78 -15.74 -5.34
CA ALA A 70 -6.76 -15.32 -4.37
C ALA A 70 -6.94 -13.80 -4.44
N GLN A 71 -8.19 -13.37 -4.68
CA GLN A 71 -8.54 -11.96 -4.75
C GLN A 71 -8.50 -11.33 -3.36
N GLY A 72 -8.05 -10.09 -3.30
CA GLY A 72 -8.28 -9.23 -2.17
C GLY A 72 -9.63 -8.51 -2.26
N ASP A 73 -9.83 -7.67 -1.26
CA ASP A 73 -10.98 -6.82 -1.01
C ASP A 73 -10.56 -5.39 -0.61
N GLY A 74 -9.31 -4.97 -0.87
CA GLY A 74 -8.88 -3.59 -0.75
C GLY A 74 -7.79 -3.33 0.30
N VAL A 75 -7.83 -2.14 0.91
CA VAL A 75 -6.79 -1.69 1.85
C VAL A 75 -7.30 -1.74 3.28
N TYR A 76 -6.45 -2.20 4.20
CA TYR A 76 -6.67 -2.11 5.64
C TYR A 76 -5.60 -1.24 6.29
N LYS A 77 -5.96 -0.58 7.39
CA LYS A 77 -5.04 0.17 8.25
C LYS A 77 -5.15 -0.26 9.69
N SER A 78 -4.00 -0.38 10.35
CA SER A 78 -3.88 -0.42 11.80
C SER A 78 -3.20 0.84 12.29
N THR A 79 -3.58 1.34 13.46
CA THR A 79 -2.92 2.45 14.16
C THR A 79 -2.38 2.04 15.54
N ASN A 80 -2.36 0.74 15.82
CA ASN A 80 -1.93 0.18 17.10
C ASN A 80 -0.99 -1.02 16.91
N GLY A 81 -0.18 -0.98 15.85
CA GLY A 81 0.86 -1.97 15.57
C GLY A 81 0.31 -3.35 15.19
N GLY A 82 -0.88 -3.38 14.58
CA GLY A 82 -1.53 -4.58 14.05
C GLY A 82 -2.46 -5.29 15.04
N ARG A 83 -2.91 -4.64 16.12
CA ARG A 83 -3.85 -5.27 17.06
C ARG A 83 -5.29 -5.22 16.57
N THR A 84 -5.66 -4.14 15.89
CA THR A 84 -6.95 -3.97 15.22
C THR A 84 -6.74 -3.35 13.85
N TRP A 85 -7.67 -3.64 12.94
CA TRP A 85 -7.66 -3.13 11.57
C TRP A 85 -8.94 -2.39 11.25
N THR A 86 -8.86 -1.52 10.25
CA THR A 86 -9.99 -0.81 9.67
C THR A 86 -9.90 -0.93 8.17
N HIS A 87 -10.96 -1.41 7.54
CA HIS A 87 -11.10 -1.45 6.09
C HIS A 87 -11.23 -0.02 5.54
N LEU A 88 -10.50 0.28 4.47
CA LEU A 88 -10.35 1.62 3.89
C LEU A 88 -10.88 1.71 2.46
N GLY A 89 -11.66 0.74 2.00
CA GLY A 89 -12.17 0.70 0.63
C GLY A 89 -11.16 0.14 -0.37
N LEU A 90 -11.31 0.53 -1.64
CA LEU A 90 -10.63 -0.06 -2.81
C LEU A 90 -10.97 -1.55 -3.04
N ALA A 91 -12.18 -1.98 -2.64
CA ALA A 91 -12.53 -3.39 -2.71
C ALA A 91 -12.51 -4.00 -4.12
N ASP A 92 -12.90 -3.22 -5.12
CA ASP A 92 -12.94 -3.72 -6.50
C ASP A 92 -11.57 -3.66 -7.21
N THR A 93 -10.50 -3.16 -6.56
CA THR A 93 -9.14 -3.29 -7.15
C THR A 93 -8.72 -4.75 -7.18
N ARG A 94 -9.21 -5.56 -6.23
CA ARG A 94 -8.87 -6.96 -5.96
C ARG A 94 -7.39 -7.22 -5.66
N GLN A 95 -6.46 -6.87 -6.55
CA GLN A 95 -5.03 -7.07 -6.37
C GLN A 95 -4.31 -5.74 -6.09
N ILE A 96 -3.82 -5.59 -4.86
CA ILE A 96 -2.96 -4.46 -4.46
C ILE A 96 -1.52 -4.95 -4.36
N ALA A 97 -0.70 -4.55 -5.31
CA ALA A 97 0.67 -5.02 -5.45
C ALA A 97 1.67 -4.22 -4.61
N ARG A 98 1.39 -2.93 -4.34
CA ARG A 98 2.30 -2.07 -3.59
C ARG A 98 1.57 -1.01 -2.79
N ILE A 99 2.09 -0.71 -1.61
CA ILE A 99 1.75 0.46 -0.81
C ILE A 99 3.04 1.16 -0.40
N ILE A 100 3.09 2.48 -0.55
CA ILE A 100 4.14 3.32 0.04
C ILE A 100 3.50 4.42 0.88
N VAL A 101 4.12 4.74 2.00
CA VAL A 101 3.66 5.76 2.96
C VAL A 101 4.72 6.85 3.03
N ASP A 102 4.28 8.10 3.01
CA ASP A 102 5.17 9.25 3.15
C ASP A 102 6.01 9.13 4.44
N PRO A 103 7.33 9.41 4.38
CA PRO A 103 8.22 9.21 5.52
C PRO A 103 8.02 10.23 6.65
N HIS A 104 7.27 11.31 6.42
CA HIS A 104 7.04 12.41 7.35
C HIS A 104 5.58 12.48 7.83
N ASP A 105 4.61 11.96 7.06
CA ASP A 105 3.19 11.93 7.44
C ASP A 105 2.54 10.56 7.16
N PRO A 106 2.11 9.81 8.19
CA PRO A 106 1.50 8.49 8.00
C PRO A 106 0.13 8.53 7.30
N ASN A 107 -0.45 9.72 7.06
CA ASN A 107 -1.72 9.89 6.36
C ASN A 107 -1.57 10.03 4.84
N ILE A 108 -0.38 10.35 4.36
CA ILE A 108 -0.11 10.43 2.92
C ILE A 108 0.34 9.05 2.45
N VAL A 109 -0.51 8.38 1.68
CA VAL A 109 -0.31 7.00 1.24
C VAL A 109 -0.64 6.84 -0.24
N PHE A 110 0.17 6.05 -0.93
CA PHE A 110 -0.03 5.68 -2.33
C PHE A 110 -0.16 4.18 -2.47
N VAL A 111 -1.08 3.76 -3.34
CA VAL A 111 -1.42 2.37 -3.60
C VAL A 111 -1.26 2.09 -5.09
N ALA A 112 -0.50 1.05 -5.43
CA ALA A 112 -0.44 0.50 -6.78
C ALA A 112 -1.47 -0.62 -6.88
N ALA A 113 -2.53 -0.37 -7.63
CA ALA A 113 -3.58 -1.33 -7.91
C ALA A 113 -3.30 -1.99 -9.27
N LEU A 114 -3.04 -3.30 -9.22
CA LEU A 114 -2.96 -4.10 -10.43
C LEU A 114 -4.35 -4.18 -11.07
N GLY A 115 -5.42 -4.34 -10.28
CA GLY A 115 -6.80 -4.52 -10.74
C GLY A 115 -7.19 -5.99 -10.83
N HIS A 116 -8.30 -6.26 -11.51
CA HIS A 116 -8.76 -7.63 -11.74
C HIS A 116 -7.72 -8.44 -12.53
N PRO A 117 -7.32 -9.64 -12.10
CA PRO A 117 -6.25 -10.38 -12.78
C PRO A 117 -6.68 -10.98 -14.12
N TYR A 118 -7.98 -11.23 -14.32
CA TYR A 118 -8.52 -11.96 -15.48
C TYR A 118 -9.52 -11.16 -16.32
N GLY A 119 -9.37 -9.84 -16.41
CA GLY A 119 -10.23 -9.02 -17.27
C GLY A 119 -10.08 -7.52 -17.04
N PRO A 120 -10.65 -6.69 -17.91
CA PRO A 120 -10.61 -5.24 -17.76
C PRO A 120 -11.29 -4.81 -16.46
N ASN A 121 -10.75 -3.76 -15.83
CA ASN A 121 -11.29 -3.18 -14.62
C ASN A 121 -10.90 -1.70 -14.50
N ALA A 122 -11.85 -0.86 -14.12
CA ALA A 122 -11.64 0.57 -13.95
C ALA A 122 -10.80 0.89 -12.70
N GLU A 123 -10.79 0.03 -11.70
CA GLU A 123 -10.06 0.18 -10.43
C GLU A 123 -8.58 -0.26 -10.54
N ARG A 124 -7.94 0.19 -11.62
CA ARG A 124 -6.52 0.01 -11.92
C ARG A 124 -5.73 1.30 -11.77
N GLY A 125 -4.41 1.16 -11.62
CA GLY A 125 -3.47 2.28 -11.65
C GLY A 125 -3.01 2.69 -10.26
N VAL A 126 -2.78 3.98 -10.05
CA VAL A 126 -2.27 4.49 -8.77
C VAL A 126 -3.33 5.32 -8.07
N PHE A 127 -3.56 4.99 -6.80
CA PHE A 127 -4.40 5.75 -5.90
C PHE A 127 -3.55 6.48 -4.87
N ARG A 128 -3.99 7.66 -4.44
CA ARG A 128 -3.40 8.47 -3.38
C ARG A 128 -4.46 8.82 -2.35
N SER A 129 -4.12 8.75 -1.08
CA SER A 129 -4.86 9.38 0.00
C SER A 129 -3.98 10.38 0.73
N LEU A 130 -4.61 11.45 1.23
CA LEU A 130 -3.98 12.49 2.05
C LEU A 130 -4.54 12.51 3.49
N ASP A 131 -5.44 11.58 3.81
CA ASP A 131 -6.15 11.50 5.09
C ASP A 131 -6.12 10.09 5.69
N GLY A 132 -5.08 9.34 5.34
CA GLY A 132 -4.82 8.02 5.88
C GLY A 132 -5.77 6.94 5.40
N GLY A 133 -6.26 7.09 4.17
CA GLY A 133 -7.10 6.14 3.46
C GLY A 133 -8.60 6.31 3.67
N ARG A 134 -9.06 7.43 4.23
CA ARG A 134 -10.52 7.71 4.32
C ARG A 134 -11.08 8.06 2.95
N HIS A 135 -10.31 8.78 2.14
CA HIS A 135 -10.64 9.07 0.75
C HIS A 135 -9.46 8.72 -0.16
N TRP A 136 -9.78 8.17 -1.34
CA TRP A 136 -8.81 7.79 -2.36
C TRP A 136 -9.04 8.59 -3.65
N GLN A 137 -7.96 9.18 -4.16
CA GLN A 137 -7.92 9.82 -5.47
C GLN A 137 -7.11 8.96 -6.44
N LYS A 138 -7.69 8.62 -7.60
CA LYS A 138 -6.97 7.99 -8.70
C LYS A 138 -6.05 9.03 -9.36
N VAL A 139 -4.74 8.87 -9.23
CA VAL A 139 -3.72 9.84 -9.68
C VAL A 139 -2.93 9.38 -10.90
N LEU A 140 -3.00 8.10 -11.24
CA LEU A 140 -2.48 7.55 -12.51
C LEU A 140 -3.47 6.53 -13.03
N TYR A 141 -3.97 6.74 -14.24
CA TYR A 141 -4.88 5.84 -14.94
C TYR A 141 -4.71 6.02 -16.45
N LEU A 142 -4.62 4.91 -17.18
CA LEU A 142 -4.51 4.92 -18.64
C LEU A 142 -5.77 4.36 -19.31
N ASN A 143 -6.18 3.15 -18.91
CA ASN A 143 -7.36 2.44 -19.37
C ASN A 143 -7.65 1.24 -18.46
N ASP A 144 -8.77 0.54 -18.71
CA ASP A 144 -9.21 -0.61 -17.93
C ASP A 144 -8.31 -1.86 -18.03
N ASN A 145 -7.27 -1.84 -18.87
CA ASN A 145 -6.34 -2.95 -19.07
C ASN A 145 -4.94 -2.69 -18.47
N THR A 146 -4.69 -1.48 -17.94
CA THR A 146 -3.34 -1.07 -17.50
C THR A 146 -3.32 -0.81 -15.99
N GLY A 147 -2.73 -1.73 -15.23
CA GLY A 147 -2.52 -1.63 -13.78
C GLY A 147 -1.18 -1.02 -13.38
N ALA A 148 -0.99 -0.83 -12.07
CA ALA A 148 0.31 -0.49 -11.47
C ALA A 148 0.72 -1.56 -10.47
N VAL A 149 1.99 -1.95 -10.48
CA VAL A 149 2.51 -3.02 -9.62
C VAL A 149 3.58 -2.59 -8.64
N ASP A 150 4.24 -1.45 -8.88
CA ASP A 150 5.29 -0.95 -8.00
C ASP A 150 5.29 0.57 -7.94
N LEU A 151 5.79 1.07 -6.81
CA LEU A 151 5.93 2.46 -6.46
C LEU A 151 7.14 2.62 -5.55
N ALA A 152 7.92 3.66 -5.78
CA ALA A 152 8.99 4.09 -4.91
C ALA A 152 9.02 5.61 -4.82
N PHE A 153 9.31 6.14 -3.64
CA PHE A 153 9.77 7.51 -3.54
C PHE A 153 11.19 7.60 -4.05
N LYS A 154 11.50 8.72 -4.70
CA LYS A 154 12.88 9.05 -4.97
C LYS A 154 13.60 9.26 -3.63
N PRO A 155 14.81 8.68 -3.43
CA PRO A 155 15.55 8.87 -2.18
C PRO A 155 15.72 10.35 -1.84
N GLY A 156 15.33 10.72 -0.62
CA GLY A 156 15.43 12.09 -0.11
C GLY A 156 14.31 13.06 -0.54
N ASP A 157 13.33 12.63 -1.36
CA ASP A 157 12.13 13.42 -1.64
C ASP A 157 10.93 12.86 -0.85
N SER A 158 10.12 13.75 -0.26
CA SER A 158 8.73 13.48 0.13
C SER A 158 7.76 13.93 -0.97
N PRO A 159 6.53 13.39 -1.09
CA PRO A 159 5.49 13.91 -1.98
C PRO A 159 5.31 15.43 -1.95
N ASP A 160 5.52 16.06 -0.78
CA ASP A 160 5.49 17.52 -0.63
C ASP A 160 6.62 18.21 -1.38
N ASP A 161 7.82 17.62 -1.47
CA ASP A 161 8.93 18.16 -2.25
C ASP A 161 8.67 18.07 -3.75
N ALA A 162 8.04 16.97 -4.20
CA ALA A 162 7.67 16.79 -5.60
C ALA A 162 6.57 17.79 -6.02
N MET A 163 5.55 18.01 -5.18
CA MET A 163 4.49 19.00 -5.42
C MET A 163 5.02 20.44 -5.34
N ARG A 164 5.93 20.76 -4.40
CA ARG A 164 6.60 22.07 -4.33
C ARG A 164 7.51 22.34 -5.53
N ARG A 165 8.12 21.30 -6.12
CA ARG A 165 8.92 21.41 -7.36
C ARG A 165 8.05 21.59 -8.59
N CYS A 166 6.89 20.93 -8.65
CA CYS A 166 5.95 21.06 -9.75
C CYS A 166 5.25 22.44 -9.75
N GLY A 167 4.82 22.93 -8.57
CA GLY A 167 4.21 24.25 -8.42
C GLY A 167 5.12 25.43 -8.78
N ARG A 168 6.45 25.28 -8.66
CA ARG A 168 7.42 26.32 -9.10
C ARG A 168 7.70 26.32 -10.59
N ARG A 169 7.40 25.24 -11.32
CA ARG A 169 7.61 25.17 -12.78
C ARG A 169 6.39 25.60 -13.60
N ALA A 170 5.20 25.64 -13.00
CA ALA A 170 3.97 26.12 -13.67
C ALA A 170 3.91 27.65 -13.89
N GLY A 171 4.90 28.41 -13.38
CA GLY A 171 4.94 29.88 -13.48
C GLY A 171 5.70 30.46 -14.69
N ARG A 172 6.19 29.65 -15.63
CA ARG A 172 6.90 30.18 -16.82
C ARG A 172 6.59 29.40 -18.09
N LEU A 173 5.39 29.62 -18.62
CA LEU A 173 5.09 29.44 -20.04
C LEU A 173 5.57 30.71 -20.76
N GLU A 174 6.85 30.73 -21.16
CA GLU A 174 7.28 31.64 -22.22
C GLU A 174 7.04 30.94 -23.56
N ARG A 175 6.29 31.65 -24.43
CA ARG A 175 6.12 31.30 -25.84
C ARG A 175 7.48 31.28 -26.52
N VAL A 176 7.77 30.21 -27.25
CA VAL A 176 8.49 30.26 -28.53
C VAL A 176 7.74 29.34 -29.48
#